data_AF-A0A9P8Q3H1-F1
#
_entry.id   AF-A0A9P8Q3H1-F1
#
_cell.length_a   1.000
_cell.length_b   1.000
_cell.length_c   1.000
_cell.angle_alpha   90.00
_cell.angle_beta   90.00
_cell.angle_gamma   90.00
#
_symmetry.space_group_name_H-M   'P 1'
#
loop_
_entity.id
_entity.type
_entity.pdbx_description
1 polymer ?
#
loop_
_entity_poly.entity_id
_entity_poly.type
_entity_poly.pdbx_seq_one_letter_code
_entity_poly.pdbx_strand_id
1 'polypeptide(L)'
;MVSVRRRRANKATHKKATRRTKDKQRNINIASNPIIEANWDYSLTLKQNYKKLGLTSKLQIAAGGTEQSLEKPRIKKIAHDPYQRDEEDEGEESEEESEDDEDIDENDIPLGEARIVRDKETNEVIKVIYGKKKPLTDELMLADTHDIPEEEKTEVVKQLEAYANRPVIRQERTASERESDWLKALWEKYSDDYAKMKWDKKLNIFQQSEGDLKRRITKWRKQNGL
;
A
#
# COMPACT_ATOMS: atom_id res chain seq x y z
N MET A 1 21.32 13.58 -44.86
CA MET A 1 22.46 14.45 -44.49
C MET A 1 22.52 15.67 -45.43
N VAL A 2 21.48 16.52 -45.46
CA VAL A 2 21.28 17.43 -46.61
C VAL A 2 21.36 18.92 -46.23
N SER A 3 21.28 19.28 -44.94
CA SER A 3 21.30 20.68 -44.54
C SER A 3 22.65 21.36 -44.86
N VAL A 4 22.57 22.60 -45.36
CA VAL A 4 23.75 23.44 -45.69
C VAL A 4 24.68 23.56 -44.47
N ARG A 5 24.11 23.74 -43.27
CA ARG A 5 24.86 23.78 -42.01
C ARG A 5 25.64 22.50 -41.75
N ARG A 6 25.04 21.32 -41.96
CA ARG A 6 25.70 20.02 -41.74
C ARG A 6 26.79 19.77 -42.79
N ARG A 7 26.60 20.22 -44.03
CA ARG A 7 27.65 20.20 -45.08
C ARG A 7 28.83 21.09 -44.73
N ARG A 8 28.60 22.33 -44.28
CA ARG A 8 29.65 23.25 -43.82
C ARG A 8 30.41 22.69 -42.62
N ALA A 9 29.71 22.11 -41.64
CA ALA A 9 30.34 21.47 -40.48
C ALA A 9 31.13 20.20 -40.83
N ASN A 10 30.81 19.51 -41.93
CA ASN A 10 31.58 18.37 -42.42
C ASN A 10 32.85 18.78 -43.18
N LYS A 11 32.83 19.93 -43.89
CA LYS A 11 33.97 20.46 -44.65
C LYS A 11 34.90 21.34 -43.81
N ALA A 12 34.46 21.76 -42.62
CA ALA A 12 35.26 22.56 -41.72
C ALA A 12 36.49 21.79 -41.19
N THR A 13 37.58 22.51 -40.97
CA THR A 13 38.87 21.97 -40.50
C THR A 13 38.87 21.62 -39.01
N HIS A 14 37.91 22.15 -38.23
CA HIS A 14 37.79 21.84 -36.81
C HIS A 14 37.13 20.48 -36.59
N LYS A 15 37.64 19.75 -35.59
CA LYS A 15 37.06 18.46 -35.18
C LYS A 15 35.62 18.66 -34.69
N LYS A 16 34.74 17.72 -35.03
CA LYS A 16 33.38 17.71 -34.51
C LYS A 16 33.39 17.46 -33.00
N ALA A 17 32.64 18.26 -32.26
CA ALA A 17 32.38 18.03 -30.84
C ALA A 17 31.41 16.84 -30.66
N THR A 18 31.90 15.62 -30.85
CA THR A 18 31.11 14.40 -30.66
C THR A 18 31.22 13.90 -29.22
N ARG A 19 30.11 13.43 -28.64
CA ARG A 19 30.07 12.78 -27.33
C ARG A 19 29.45 11.39 -27.50
N ARG A 20 30.13 10.34 -26.99
CA ARG A 20 29.57 8.98 -26.96
C ARG A 20 28.83 8.77 -25.64
N THR A 21 27.52 8.92 -25.66
CA THR A 21 26.67 8.82 -24.45
C THR A 21 25.80 7.57 -24.39
N LYS A 22 25.68 6.82 -25.50
CA LYS A 22 24.76 5.69 -25.63
C LYS A 22 25.01 4.59 -24.59
N ASP A 23 26.28 4.29 -24.31
CA ASP A 23 26.63 3.22 -23.37
C ASP A 23 26.34 3.64 -21.92
N LYS A 24 26.64 4.90 -21.59
CA LYS A 24 26.32 5.50 -20.27
C LYS A 24 24.83 5.63 -20.02
N GLN A 25 24.00 5.70 -21.07
CA GLN A 25 22.55 5.73 -20.93
C GLN A 25 21.95 4.38 -20.56
N ARG A 26 22.67 3.27 -20.79
CA ARG A 26 22.21 1.92 -20.41
C ARG A 26 22.45 1.62 -18.94
N ASN A 27 23.64 1.95 -18.45
CA ASN A 27 24.04 1.66 -17.07
C ASN A 27 23.77 2.89 -16.20
N ILE A 28 22.61 2.89 -15.57
CA ILE A 28 22.16 4.00 -14.71
C ILE A 28 22.57 3.69 -13.27
N ASN A 29 23.32 4.59 -12.64
CA ASN A 29 23.67 4.46 -11.24
C ASN A 29 22.49 4.80 -10.34
N ILE A 30 22.24 3.98 -9.32
CA ILE A 30 21.21 4.22 -8.33
C ILE A 30 21.81 5.01 -7.18
N ALA A 31 21.56 6.32 -7.16
CA ALA A 31 22.10 7.23 -6.15
C ALA A 31 21.07 7.63 -5.07
N SER A 32 19.90 6.98 -5.03
CA SER A 32 18.80 7.40 -4.14
C SER A 32 18.95 6.91 -2.71
N ASN A 33 19.32 5.63 -2.51
CA ASN A 33 19.48 5.03 -1.19
C ASN A 33 20.71 4.11 -1.18
N PRO A 34 21.66 4.31 -0.24
CA PRO A 34 22.87 3.49 -0.16
C PRO A 34 22.59 2.00 0.09
N ILE A 35 21.50 1.66 0.79
CA ILE A 35 21.11 0.27 1.05
C ILE A 35 20.72 -0.44 -0.25
N ILE A 36 20.02 0.27 -1.14
CA ILE A 36 19.62 -0.26 -2.45
C ILE A 36 20.82 -0.29 -3.39
N GLU A 37 21.65 0.75 -3.39
CA GLU A 37 22.87 0.84 -4.21
C GLU A 37 23.82 -0.33 -3.93
N ALA A 38 24.05 -0.68 -2.66
CA ALA A 38 24.91 -1.79 -2.27
C ALA A 38 24.40 -3.16 -2.75
N ASN A 39 23.07 -3.32 -2.87
CA ASN A 39 22.43 -4.57 -3.27
C ASN A 39 21.97 -4.56 -4.73
N TRP A 40 22.40 -3.59 -5.54
CA TRP A 40 21.98 -3.45 -6.93
C TRP A 40 22.90 -4.21 -7.90
N ASP A 41 22.32 -5.13 -8.67
CA ASP A 41 23.05 -5.86 -9.70
C ASP A 41 22.81 -5.25 -11.09
N TYR A 42 23.85 -4.68 -11.70
CA TYR A 42 23.75 -4.04 -13.02
C TYR A 42 23.59 -5.04 -14.18
N SER A 43 23.75 -6.34 -13.94
CA SER A 43 23.52 -7.38 -14.95
C SER A 43 22.04 -7.72 -15.11
N LEU A 44 21.25 -7.51 -14.05
CA LEU A 44 19.83 -7.83 -14.01
C LEU A 44 18.97 -6.65 -14.47
N THR A 45 17.74 -6.95 -14.91
CA THR A 45 16.76 -5.91 -15.23
C THR A 45 16.23 -5.25 -13.96
N LEU A 46 15.69 -4.03 -14.09
CA LEU A 46 15.04 -3.32 -12.97
C LEU A 46 13.99 -4.19 -12.27
N LYS A 47 13.15 -4.89 -13.04
CA LYS A 47 12.09 -5.75 -12.51
C LYS A 47 12.65 -6.94 -11.72
N GLN A 48 13.68 -7.59 -12.23
CA GLN A 48 14.35 -8.71 -11.57
C GLN A 48 15.06 -8.26 -10.28
N ASN A 49 15.74 -7.13 -10.30
CA ASN A 49 16.39 -6.57 -9.10
C ASN A 49 15.36 -6.25 -8.02
N TYR A 50 14.29 -5.53 -8.34
CA TYR A 50 13.25 -5.23 -7.36
C TYR A 50 12.64 -6.51 -6.77
N LYS A 51 12.37 -7.52 -7.61
CA LYS A 51 11.92 -8.84 -7.15
C LYS A 51 12.94 -9.51 -6.20
N LYS A 52 14.24 -9.49 -6.53
CA LYS A 52 15.33 -10.02 -5.68
C LYS A 52 15.43 -9.29 -4.34
N LEU A 53 15.22 -7.98 -4.35
CA LEU A 53 15.21 -7.17 -3.13
C LEU A 53 13.95 -7.42 -2.27
N GLY A 54 12.90 -8.06 -2.80
CA GLY A 54 11.60 -8.17 -2.13
C GLY A 54 10.74 -6.90 -2.25
N LEU A 55 10.98 -6.08 -3.26
CA LEU A 55 10.26 -4.83 -3.54
C LEU A 55 9.40 -4.96 -4.80
N THR A 56 8.28 -4.25 -4.85
CA THR A 56 7.42 -4.21 -6.04
C THR A 56 7.96 -3.22 -7.06
N SER A 57 8.17 -3.64 -8.32
CA SER A 57 8.62 -2.71 -9.39
C SER A 57 7.51 -1.84 -9.98
N LYS A 58 6.26 -2.33 -9.94
CA LYS A 58 5.05 -1.67 -10.45
C LYS A 58 3.92 -2.00 -9.50
N LEU A 59 3.07 -1.01 -9.22
CA LEU A 59 1.94 -1.16 -8.28
C LEU A 59 0.71 -1.81 -8.95
N GLN A 60 0.46 -1.50 -10.21
CA GLN A 60 -0.66 -2.05 -10.98
C GLN A 60 -0.26 -3.30 -11.77
N ILE A 61 -1.26 -4.03 -12.26
CA ILE A 61 -1.09 -5.18 -13.15
C ILE A 61 -0.28 -4.75 -14.37
N ALA A 62 0.87 -5.38 -14.57
CA ALA A 62 1.70 -5.12 -15.74
C ALA A 62 1.05 -5.74 -16.98
N ALA A 63 1.02 -4.99 -18.09
CA ALA A 63 0.61 -5.54 -19.37
C ALA A 63 1.62 -6.60 -19.86
N GLY A 64 1.09 -7.68 -20.45
CA GLY A 64 1.88 -8.80 -21.00
C GLY A 64 2.26 -9.86 -19.98
N GLY A 65 3.07 -10.83 -20.40
CA GLY A 65 3.53 -11.94 -19.55
C GLY A 65 4.63 -11.54 -18.57
N THR A 66 4.75 -12.29 -17.47
CA THR A 66 5.88 -12.21 -16.54
C THR A 66 6.84 -13.37 -16.75
N GLU A 67 8.12 -13.15 -16.42
CA GLU A 67 9.13 -14.22 -16.44
C GLU A 67 8.80 -15.25 -15.35
N GLN A 68 8.60 -16.51 -15.76
CA GLN A 68 8.29 -17.61 -14.84
C GLN A 68 9.57 -18.09 -14.15
N SER A 69 9.50 -18.37 -12.84
CA SER A 69 10.58 -19.05 -12.14
C SER A 69 10.64 -20.51 -12.59
N LEU A 70 11.85 -21.00 -12.88
CA LEU A 70 12.10 -22.39 -13.27
C LEU A 70 12.47 -23.28 -12.08
N GLU A 71 12.46 -22.74 -10.85
CA GLU A 71 12.88 -23.46 -9.63
C GLU A 71 12.03 -24.69 -9.34
N LYS A 72 10.73 -24.64 -9.66
CA LYS A 72 9.81 -25.76 -9.44
C LYS A 72 9.43 -26.38 -10.79
N PRO A 73 9.68 -27.68 -11.01
CA PRO A 73 9.28 -28.33 -12.24
C PRO A 73 7.75 -28.28 -12.36
N ARG A 74 7.26 -27.87 -13.53
CA ARG A 74 5.82 -27.89 -13.82
C ARG A 74 5.42 -29.32 -14.13
N ILE A 75 4.96 -30.04 -13.11
CA ILE A 75 4.38 -31.36 -13.29
C ILE A 75 3.00 -31.17 -13.92
N LYS A 76 2.82 -31.65 -15.15
CA LYS A 76 1.51 -31.69 -15.79
C LYS A 76 0.67 -32.69 -15.02
N LYS A 77 -0.43 -32.25 -14.41
CA LYS A 77 -1.45 -33.17 -13.90
C LYS A 77 -2.09 -33.85 -15.10
N ILE A 78 -1.90 -35.15 -15.23
CA ILE A 78 -2.58 -35.97 -16.24
C ILE A 78 -4.03 -36.05 -15.77
N ALA A 79 -4.97 -35.61 -16.61
CA ALA A 79 -6.37 -35.43 -16.20
C ALA A 79 -7.11 -36.76 -15.95
N HIS A 80 -6.60 -37.87 -16.46
CA HIS A 80 -7.03 -39.25 -16.17
C HIS A 80 -6.00 -40.15 -16.88
N ASP A 81 -5.41 -41.11 -16.18
CA ASP A 81 -4.53 -42.11 -16.82
C ASP A 81 -5.41 -43.27 -17.30
N PRO A 82 -5.64 -43.44 -18.61
CA PRO A 82 -6.52 -44.49 -19.13
C PRO A 82 -5.98 -45.91 -18.93
N TYR A 83 -4.79 -46.08 -18.33
CA TYR A 83 -4.18 -47.36 -18.00
C TYR A 83 -4.13 -47.66 -16.50
N GLN A 84 -4.63 -46.78 -15.62
CA GLN A 84 -4.95 -47.17 -14.25
C GLN A 84 -6.21 -48.03 -14.30
N ARG A 85 -6.01 -49.34 -14.42
CA ARG A 85 -7.05 -50.36 -14.29
C ARG A 85 -7.60 -50.27 -12.87
N ASP A 86 -8.87 -49.91 -12.77
CA ASP A 86 -9.65 -49.95 -11.54
C ASP A 86 -9.57 -51.38 -10.97
N GLU A 87 -8.78 -51.58 -9.93
CA GLU A 87 -8.81 -52.82 -9.13
C GLU A 87 -9.70 -52.69 -7.89
N GLU A 88 -10.27 -51.52 -7.61
CA GLU A 88 -11.21 -51.33 -6.50
C GLU A 88 -12.23 -50.22 -6.85
N ASP A 89 -13.21 -50.55 -7.69
CA ASP A 89 -14.47 -49.80 -7.79
C ASP A 89 -15.63 -50.80 -7.61
N GLU A 90 -15.74 -51.34 -6.39
CA GLU A 90 -16.99 -51.88 -5.88
C GLU A 90 -17.70 -50.75 -5.12
N GLY A 91 -18.60 -50.06 -5.82
CA GLY A 91 -19.77 -49.45 -5.21
C GLY A 91 -19.79 -47.93 -5.16
N GLU A 92 -20.10 -47.29 -6.29
CA GLU A 92 -20.97 -46.11 -6.30
C GLU A 92 -21.98 -46.29 -7.44
N GLU A 93 -23.09 -46.96 -7.10
CA GLU A 93 -24.31 -46.98 -7.91
C GLU A 93 -24.75 -45.53 -8.13
N SER A 94 -24.93 -45.16 -9.39
CA SER A 94 -25.64 -43.95 -9.77
C SER A 94 -27.10 -44.08 -9.31
N GLU A 95 -27.37 -43.65 -8.09
CA GLU A 95 -28.73 -43.49 -7.57
C GLU A 95 -29.41 -42.36 -8.35
N GLU A 96 -30.37 -42.73 -9.20
CA GLU A 96 -31.43 -41.82 -9.63
C GLU A 96 -32.21 -41.40 -8.37
N GLU A 97 -31.83 -40.27 -7.77
CA GLU A 97 -32.56 -39.68 -6.64
C GLU A 97 -34.01 -39.38 -7.07
N SER A 98 -34.94 -40.12 -6.47
CA SER A 98 -36.34 -39.70 -6.39
C SER A 98 -36.42 -38.37 -5.65
N GLU A 99 -37.10 -37.39 -6.25
CA GLU A 99 -37.43 -36.10 -5.64
C GLU A 99 -38.42 -36.31 -4.47
N ASP A 100 -37.88 -36.74 -3.33
CA ASP A 100 -38.57 -36.76 -2.04
C ASP A 100 -38.21 -35.46 -1.29
N ASP A 101 -39.24 -34.65 -1.01
CA ASP A 101 -39.19 -33.29 -0.45
C ASP A 101 -38.69 -33.20 1.01
N GLU A 102 -37.93 -34.18 1.51
CA GLU A 102 -37.75 -34.32 2.96
C GLU A 102 -36.52 -33.67 3.57
N ASP A 103 -35.45 -33.31 2.85
CA ASP A 103 -34.27 -32.68 3.48
C ASP A 103 -33.62 -31.57 2.63
N ILE A 104 -34.29 -30.41 2.51
CA ILE A 104 -33.68 -29.21 1.89
C ILE A 104 -32.88 -28.43 2.94
N ASP A 105 -31.56 -28.39 2.78
CA ASP A 105 -30.65 -27.67 3.67
C ASP A 105 -30.73 -26.14 3.54
N GLU A 106 -30.84 -25.45 4.69
CA GLU A 106 -30.93 -23.99 4.81
C GLU A 106 -29.73 -23.23 4.21
N ASN A 107 -28.59 -23.90 4.06
CA ASN A 107 -27.34 -23.31 3.60
C ASN A 107 -27.23 -23.21 2.07
N ASP A 108 -28.09 -23.91 1.32
CA ASP A 108 -28.05 -23.86 -0.14
C ASP A 108 -28.95 -22.79 -0.75
N ILE A 109 -29.90 -22.29 0.04
CA ILE A 109 -30.79 -21.21 -0.38
C ILE A 109 -30.11 -19.84 -0.13
N PRO A 110 -30.11 -18.91 -1.11
CA PRO A 110 -29.60 -17.54 -0.96
C PRO A 110 -30.24 -16.77 0.20
N LEU A 111 -29.43 -15.96 0.89
CA LEU A 111 -29.87 -15.06 1.96
C LEU A 111 -30.87 -14.03 1.40
N GLY A 112 -32.13 -14.13 1.84
CA GLY A 112 -33.23 -13.26 1.39
C GLY A 112 -34.31 -13.98 0.56
N GLU A 113 -34.02 -15.19 0.10
CA GLU A 113 -35.01 -16.07 -0.55
C GLU A 113 -35.50 -17.15 0.42
N ALA A 114 -36.71 -17.64 0.20
CA ALA A 114 -37.31 -18.70 1.01
C ALA A 114 -38.02 -19.72 0.14
N ARG A 115 -37.87 -21.00 0.47
CA ARG A 115 -38.58 -22.09 -0.21
C ARG A 115 -39.72 -22.57 0.67
N ILE A 116 -40.89 -22.76 0.05
CA ILE A 116 -42.13 -23.14 0.72
C ILE A 116 -42.41 -24.60 0.38
N VAL A 117 -42.41 -25.47 1.39
CA VAL A 117 -42.83 -26.87 1.26
C VAL A 117 -44.34 -26.95 1.53
N ARG A 118 -45.08 -27.48 0.56
CA ARG A 118 -46.54 -27.65 0.61
C ARG A 118 -46.89 -29.13 0.63
N ASP A 119 -48.00 -29.45 1.29
CA ASP A 119 -48.55 -30.79 1.29
C ASP A 119 -49.06 -31.16 -0.12
N LYS A 120 -48.73 -32.36 -0.61
CA LYS A 120 -48.98 -32.78 -2.00
C LYS A 120 -50.47 -32.95 -2.30
N GLU A 121 -51.30 -33.27 -1.29
CA GLU A 121 -52.74 -33.52 -1.49
C GLU A 121 -53.64 -32.31 -1.19
N THR A 122 -53.31 -31.53 -0.16
CA THR A 122 -54.15 -30.41 0.31
C THR A 122 -53.65 -29.04 -0.13
N ASN A 123 -52.42 -28.98 -0.66
CA ASN A 123 -51.72 -27.76 -1.10
C ASN A 123 -51.61 -26.67 -0.02
N GLU A 124 -51.79 -27.05 1.25
CA GLU A 124 -51.55 -26.21 2.41
C GLU A 124 -50.05 -26.10 2.69
N VAL A 125 -49.63 -24.95 3.24
CA VAL A 125 -48.21 -24.69 3.51
C VAL A 125 -47.81 -25.33 4.83
N ILE A 126 -46.88 -26.29 4.78
CA ILE A 126 -46.38 -26.99 5.97
C ILE A 126 -45.19 -26.23 6.58
N LYS A 127 -44.20 -25.86 5.75
CA LYS A 127 -42.93 -25.27 6.23
C LYS A 127 -42.39 -24.22 5.27
N VAL A 128 -41.90 -23.12 5.82
CA VAL A 128 -41.17 -22.07 5.07
C VAL A 128 -39.73 -22.06 5.57
N ILE A 129 -38.78 -22.36 4.69
CA ILE A 129 -37.35 -22.44 5.00
C ILE A 129 -36.67 -21.21 4.40
N TYR A 130 -36.01 -20.41 5.23
CA TYR A 130 -35.27 -19.21 4.81
C TYR A 130 -33.79 -19.54 4.57
N GLY A 131 -33.24 -19.04 3.47
CA GLY A 131 -31.84 -19.26 3.11
C GLY A 131 -30.85 -18.46 3.94
N LYS A 132 -29.69 -19.06 4.23
CA LYS A 132 -28.55 -18.42 4.94
C LYS A 132 -27.32 -18.20 4.06
N LYS A 133 -27.34 -18.62 2.79
CA LYS A 133 -26.19 -18.52 1.87
C LYS A 133 -25.90 -17.06 1.51
N LYS A 134 -24.80 -16.50 2.01
CA LYS A 134 -24.37 -15.16 1.62
C LYS A 134 -23.99 -15.14 0.14
N PRO A 135 -24.36 -14.10 -0.64
CA PRO A 135 -23.91 -14.00 -2.02
C PRO A 135 -22.39 -13.84 -2.07
N LEU A 136 -21.75 -14.56 -3.00
CA LEU A 136 -20.29 -14.62 -3.25
C LEU A 136 -19.61 -13.24 -3.36
N THR A 137 -20.37 -12.18 -3.61
CA THR A 137 -19.89 -10.80 -3.69
C THR A 137 -19.32 -10.27 -2.37
N ASP A 138 -19.83 -10.71 -1.22
CA ASP A 138 -19.39 -10.23 0.10
C ASP A 138 -18.08 -10.88 0.55
N GLU A 139 -17.81 -12.13 0.14
CA GLU A 139 -16.54 -12.82 0.41
C GLU A 139 -15.37 -12.23 -0.38
N LEU A 140 -15.62 -11.74 -1.60
CA LEU A 140 -14.58 -11.12 -2.45
C LEU A 140 -14.11 -9.77 -1.90
N MET A 141 -14.97 -9.02 -1.21
CA MET A 141 -14.60 -7.75 -0.57
C MET A 141 -13.84 -7.92 0.75
N LEU A 142 -14.01 -9.05 1.44
CA LEU A 142 -13.31 -9.37 2.70
C LEU A 142 -11.98 -10.11 2.46
N ALA A 143 -11.84 -10.85 1.35
CA ALA A 143 -10.63 -11.60 1.00
C ALA A 143 -9.42 -10.73 0.59
N ASP A 144 -9.61 -9.44 0.27
CA ASP A 144 -8.50 -8.54 -0.10
C ASP A 144 -7.70 -8.00 1.11
N THR A 145 -8.09 -8.34 2.35
CA THR A 145 -7.50 -7.73 3.56
C THR A 145 -6.83 -8.66 4.56
N HIS A 146 -6.90 -9.98 4.41
CA HIS A 146 -6.26 -10.90 5.36
C HIS A 146 -5.47 -12.00 4.64
N ASP A 147 -4.20 -12.11 5.04
CA ASP A 147 -3.28 -13.22 4.82
C ASP A 147 -2.64 -13.34 3.43
N ILE A 148 -1.86 -12.31 3.06
CA ILE A 148 -0.63 -12.58 2.31
C ILE A 148 0.28 -13.32 3.29
N PRO A 149 0.65 -14.59 3.05
CA PRO A 149 1.56 -15.31 3.94
C PRO A 149 2.81 -14.45 4.14
N GLU A 150 3.28 -14.34 5.39
CA GLU A 150 4.52 -13.65 5.72
C GLU A 150 5.68 -14.36 5.02
N GLU A 151 5.88 -14.08 3.72
CA GLU A 151 7.10 -14.42 3.02
C GLU A 151 8.23 -13.81 3.85
N GLU A 152 9.19 -14.65 4.22
CA GLU A 152 10.34 -14.24 5.03
C GLU A 152 10.93 -12.96 4.44
N LYS A 153 10.72 -11.82 5.13
CA LYS A 153 11.18 -10.53 4.62
C LYS A 153 12.67 -10.62 4.33
N THR A 154 13.05 -10.23 3.11
CA THR A 154 14.45 -10.17 2.71
C THR A 154 15.24 -9.28 3.68
N GLU A 155 16.52 -9.57 3.85
CA GLU A 155 17.41 -8.79 4.72
C GLU A 155 17.40 -7.30 4.36
N VAL A 156 17.31 -6.98 3.06
CA VAL A 156 17.25 -5.60 2.56
C VAL A 156 15.96 -4.91 3.00
N VAL A 157 14.81 -5.57 2.91
CA VAL A 157 13.54 -5.00 3.37
C VAL A 157 13.59 -4.73 4.87
N LYS A 158 14.13 -5.66 5.67
CA LYS A 158 14.34 -5.45 7.11
C LYS A 158 15.21 -4.21 7.40
N GLN A 159 16.29 -4.02 6.64
CA GLN A 159 17.14 -2.82 6.78
C GLN A 159 16.41 -1.53 6.37
N LEU A 160 15.61 -1.57 5.30
CA LEU A 160 14.82 -0.42 4.86
C LEU A 160 13.72 -0.05 5.86
N GLU A 161 13.05 -1.04 6.45
CA GLU A 161 12.08 -0.84 7.53
C GLU A 161 12.74 -0.23 8.77
N ALA A 162 13.89 -0.76 9.19
CA ALA A 162 14.67 -0.20 10.29
C ALA A 162 15.11 1.24 10.00
N TYR A 163 15.55 1.53 8.77
CA TYR A 163 15.92 2.88 8.35
C TYR A 163 14.74 3.85 8.37
N ALA A 164 13.56 3.40 7.90
CA ALA A 164 12.33 4.19 7.91
C ALA A 164 11.81 4.44 9.33
N ASN A 165 11.90 3.44 10.21
CA ASN A 165 11.48 3.53 11.62
C ASN A 165 12.48 4.29 12.50
N ARG A 166 13.63 4.73 11.98
CA ARG A 166 14.59 5.48 12.77
C ARG A 166 13.95 6.78 13.27
N PRO A 167 14.07 7.12 14.56
CA PRO A 167 13.55 8.39 15.07
C PRO A 167 14.34 9.55 14.45
N VAL A 168 13.65 10.41 13.70
CA VAL A 168 14.24 11.67 13.21
C VAL A 168 14.16 12.69 14.34
N ILE A 169 15.31 13.28 14.70
CA ILE A 169 15.38 14.36 15.69
C ILE A 169 14.61 15.56 15.11
N ARG A 170 13.40 15.78 15.60
CA ARG A 170 12.61 16.96 15.24
C ARG A 170 13.05 18.11 16.13
N GLN A 171 13.54 19.19 15.53
CA GLN A 171 13.79 20.42 16.26
C GLN A 171 12.44 21.05 16.62
N GLU A 172 12.21 21.27 17.91
CA GLU A 172 11.04 22.01 18.36
C GLU A 172 11.15 23.47 17.91
N ARG A 173 10.02 24.04 17.44
CA ARG A 173 9.97 25.45 17.06
C ARG A 173 9.95 26.32 18.33
N THR A 174 11.01 27.09 18.53
CA THR A 174 11.15 28.03 19.64
C THR A 174 10.75 29.46 19.22
N ALA A 175 10.42 30.30 20.20
CA ALA A 175 10.24 31.74 19.96
C ALA A 175 11.59 32.41 19.68
N SER A 176 11.58 33.56 18.99
CA SER A 176 12.77 34.41 18.86
C SER A 176 13.14 35.05 20.20
N GLU A 177 14.40 35.40 20.42
CA GLU A 177 14.88 36.06 21.65
C GLU A 177 14.05 37.30 21.99
N ARG A 178 13.86 38.20 21.02
CA ARG A 178 13.05 39.43 21.22
C ARG A 178 11.59 39.13 21.54
N GLU A 179 11.03 38.08 20.94
CA GLU A 179 9.67 37.64 21.26
C GLU A 179 9.62 37.08 22.68
N SER A 180 10.65 36.36 23.11
CA SER A 180 10.76 35.84 24.47
C SER A 180 10.83 36.97 25.52
N ASP A 181 11.58 38.04 25.24
CA ASP A 181 11.64 39.23 26.10
C ASP A 181 10.29 39.96 26.16
N TRP A 182 9.61 40.05 25.03
CA TRP A 182 8.29 40.66 24.94
C TRP A 182 7.24 39.87 25.72
N LEU A 183 7.24 38.53 25.59
CA LEU A 183 6.36 37.63 26.34
C LEU A 183 6.67 37.68 27.84
N LYS A 184 7.95 37.78 28.21
CA LYS A 184 8.39 37.97 29.59
C LYS A 184 7.83 39.28 30.17
N ALA A 185 7.93 40.39 29.45
CA ALA A 185 7.39 41.68 29.89
C ALA A 185 5.86 41.67 30.02
N LEU A 186 5.14 40.97 29.13
CA LEU A 186 3.69 40.78 29.24
C LEU A 186 3.33 39.95 30.47
N TRP A 187 4.05 38.86 30.71
CA TRP A 187 3.83 37.96 31.82
C TRP A 187 4.12 38.62 33.18
N GLU A 188 5.22 39.35 33.32
CA GLU A 188 5.56 40.10 34.54
C GLU A 188 4.49 41.16 34.90
N LYS A 189 3.81 41.74 33.90
CA LYS A 189 2.82 42.80 34.11
C LYS A 189 1.41 42.30 34.40
N TYR A 190 0.98 41.22 33.75
CA TYR A 190 -0.42 40.76 33.80
C TYR A 190 -0.59 39.29 34.24
N SER A 191 0.50 38.54 34.44
CA SER A 191 0.50 37.13 34.81
C SER A 191 -0.39 36.26 33.91
N ASP A 192 -1.58 35.84 34.36
CA ASP A 192 -2.51 34.99 33.58
C ASP A 192 -3.76 35.75 33.06
N ASP A 193 -3.83 37.07 33.25
CA ASP A 193 -4.96 37.89 32.76
C ASP A 193 -4.82 38.25 31.27
N TYR A 194 -5.08 37.27 30.38
CA TYR A 194 -4.96 37.45 28.92
C TYR A 194 -5.90 38.52 28.35
N ALA A 195 -7.09 38.70 28.95
CA ALA A 195 -8.02 39.76 28.54
C ALA A 195 -7.41 41.15 28.72
N LYS A 196 -6.66 41.39 29.82
CA LYS A 196 -5.97 42.66 30.06
C LYS A 196 -4.75 42.82 29.16
N MET A 197 -4.00 41.75 28.91
CA MET A 197 -2.86 41.76 27.97
C MET A 197 -3.29 42.16 26.56
N LYS A 198 -4.44 41.65 26.09
CA LYS A 198 -5.01 42.01 24.78
C LYS A 198 -5.20 43.52 24.64
N TRP A 199 -5.70 44.17 25.69
CA TRP A 199 -5.99 45.61 25.69
C TRP A 199 -4.78 46.50 26.03
N ASP A 200 -3.58 45.93 26.27
CA ASP A 200 -2.38 46.72 26.54
C ASP A 200 -1.85 47.41 25.28
N LYS A 201 -2.04 48.73 25.18
CA LYS A 201 -1.57 49.54 24.05
C LYS A 201 -0.05 49.64 23.93
N LYS A 202 0.70 49.45 25.02
CA LYS A 202 2.17 49.64 25.03
C LYS A 202 2.91 48.35 24.71
N LEU A 203 2.52 47.25 25.34
CA LEU A 203 3.15 45.95 25.09
C LEU A 203 2.50 45.26 23.89
N ASN A 204 1.17 45.24 23.76
CA ASN A 204 0.49 44.61 22.63
C ASN A 204 0.26 45.57 21.45
N ILE A 205 1.34 46.15 20.92
CA ILE A 205 1.28 47.15 19.82
C ILE A 205 0.60 46.57 18.58
N PHE A 206 0.87 45.30 18.27
CA PHE A 206 0.33 44.62 17.10
C PHE A 206 -1.08 44.05 17.30
N GLN A 207 -1.74 44.38 18.42
CA GLN A 207 -3.13 43.99 18.68
C GLN A 207 -3.35 42.47 18.57
N GLN A 208 -2.42 41.68 19.11
CA GLN A 208 -2.54 40.23 19.13
C GLN A 208 -3.80 39.81 19.88
N SER A 209 -4.46 38.78 19.35
CA SER A 209 -5.66 38.20 19.97
C SER A 209 -5.32 37.51 21.29
N GLU A 210 -6.32 37.40 22.17
CA GLU A 210 -6.18 36.71 23.46
C GLU A 210 -5.70 35.25 23.31
N GLY A 211 -6.27 34.53 22.34
CA GLY A 211 -5.90 33.15 22.06
C GLY A 211 -4.48 33.00 21.53
N ASP A 212 -3.98 33.98 20.76
CA ASP A 212 -2.60 33.96 20.28
C ASP A 212 -1.61 34.23 21.42
N LEU A 213 -1.88 35.23 22.26
CA LEU A 213 -1.09 35.51 23.47
C LEU A 213 -1.02 34.28 24.39
N LYS A 214 -2.17 33.62 24.61
CA LYS A 214 -2.23 32.38 25.40
C LYS A 214 -1.35 31.26 24.79
N ARG A 215 -1.38 31.07 23.48
CA ARG A 215 -0.56 30.05 22.79
C ARG A 215 0.94 30.35 22.87
N ARG A 216 1.33 31.62 22.75
CA ARG A 216 2.74 32.03 22.80
C ARG A 216 3.30 31.97 24.21
N ILE A 217 2.55 32.48 25.19
CA ILE A 217 2.96 32.44 26.61
C ILE A 217 3.05 30.99 27.09
N THR A 218 2.11 30.11 26.73
CA THR A 218 2.20 28.68 27.12
C THR A 218 3.41 27.98 26.52
N LYS A 219 3.76 28.27 25.25
CA LYS A 219 5.00 27.77 24.63
C LYS A 219 6.25 28.34 25.30
N TRP A 220 6.28 29.64 25.57
CA TRP A 220 7.39 30.31 26.24
C TRP A 220 7.59 29.81 27.67
N ARG A 221 6.51 29.59 28.42
CA ARG A 221 6.53 28.97 29.75
C ARG A 221 7.11 27.57 29.72
N LYS A 222 6.63 26.72 28.80
CA LYS A 222 7.16 25.37 28.60
C LYS A 222 8.66 25.39 28.27
N GLN A 223 9.11 26.36 27.47
CA GLN A 223 10.52 26.52 27.10
C GLN A 223 11.40 26.96 28.28
N ASN A 224 10.88 27.79 29.19
CA ASN A 224 11.61 28.30 30.37
C ASN A 224 11.40 27.49 31.66
N GLY A 225 10.57 26.44 31.63
CA GLY A 225 10.29 25.59 32.80
C GLY A 225 9.37 26.22 33.85
N LEU A 226 8.49 27.15 33.44
CA LEU A 226 7.52 27.88 34.28
C LEU A 226 6.07 27.41 34.10
#